data_AF-W7SXM2-F1
#
_entry.id   AF-W7SXM2-F1
#
_cell.length_a   1.000
_cell.length_b   1.000
_cell.length_c   1.000
_cell.angle_alpha   90.00
_cell.angle_beta   90.00
_cell.angle_gamma   90.00
#
_symmetry.space_group_name_H-M   'P 1'
#
loop_
_entity.id
_entity.type
_entity.pdbx_description
1 polymer ?
#
loop_
_entity_poly.entity_id
_entity_poly.type
_entity_poly.pdbx_seq_one_letter_code
_entity_poly.pdbx_strand_id
1 'polypeptide(L)'
;MTTTTSTVRLNWGTRYEVTVLDLGLACCGVEVMAALHGRGEDTPEPVSADAPEVAHVLVVSGTVTDVMLPAVVASYEAMPSPKYVLSVGACSNTGGPYWDSYCVTKGIDQMLPVDVAVPGCPPRPEALLDGLRALHRMVTS
;
A
#
# COMPACT_ATOMS: atom_id res chain seq x y z
N MET A 1 18.24 -2.20 -9.19
CA MET A 1 17.57 -1.71 -7.97
C MET A 1 17.07 -2.93 -7.22
N THR A 2 17.64 -3.23 -6.07
CA THR A 2 17.18 -4.33 -5.21
C THR A 2 15.97 -3.80 -4.44
N THR A 3 14.76 -4.16 -4.84
CA THR A 3 13.55 -3.79 -4.10
C THR A 3 13.69 -4.38 -2.70
N THR A 4 13.81 -3.54 -1.67
CA THR A 4 13.84 -4.01 -0.28
C THR A 4 12.42 -4.44 0.06
N THR A 5 12.10 -5.70 -0.21
CA THR A 5 10.81 -6.31 0.14
C THR A 5 10.75 -6.46 1.66
N SER A 6 10.20 -5.46 2.34
CA SER A 6 9.90 -5.53 3.76
C SER A 6 8.61 -6.33 3.95
N THR A 7 8.73 -7.65 4.03
CA THR A 7 7.58 -8.54 4.25
C THR A 7 7.04 -8.37 5.66
N VAL A 8 5.97 -7.60 5.83
CA VAL A 8 5.27 -7.42 7.10
C VAL A 8 4.06 -8.33 7.14
N ARG A 9 4.16 -9.47 7.82
CA ARG A 9 3.07 -10.44 7.96
C ARG A 9 2.05 -9.93 8.98
N LEU A 10 0.95 -9.38 8.49
CA LEU A 10 -0.18 -9.00 9.34
C LEU A 10 -1.11 -10.21 9.53
N ASN A 11 -1.04 -10.87 10.70
CA ASN A 11 -1.96 -11.95 11.07
C ASN A 11 -3.20 -11.35 11.76
N TRP A 12 -4.28 -11.09 11.01
CA TRP A 12 -5.56 -10.65 11.57
C TRP A 12 -6.45 -11.81 12.06
N GLY A 13 -5.86 -12.97 12.37
CA GLY A 13 -6.62 -14.21 12.63
C GLY A 13 -7.02 -14.96 11.36
N THR A 14 -6.52 -14.53 10.20
CA THR A 14 -6.73 -15.14 8.88
C THR A 14 -5.53 -15.92 8.38
N ARG A 15 -5.80 -16.78 7.40
CA ARG A 15 -4.86 -17.71 6.76
C ARG A 15 -3.93 -17.05 5.74
N TYR A 16 -3.83 -15.70 5.67
CA TYR A 16 -3.14 -15.04 4.57
C TYR A 16 -2.10 -13.98 4.91
N GLU A 17 -1.00 -14.06 4.18
CA GLU A 17 0.17 -13.20 4.33
C GLU A 17 0.01 -11.94 3.47
N VAL A 18 -0.05 -10.77 4.11
CA VAL A 18 0.05 -9.47 3.44
C VAL A 18 1.51 -9.16 3.18
N THR A 19 2.01 -9.36 1.97
CA THR A 19 3.35 -8.85 1.63
C THR A 19 3.22 -7.39 1.22
N VAL A 20 3.68 -6.48 2.08
CA VAL A 20 3.79 -5.05 1.77
C VAL A 20 5.05 -4.81 0.94
N LEU A 21 4.87 -4.46 -0.34
CA LEU A 21 5.96 -3.88 -1.12
C LEU A 21 5.85 -2.37 -0.97
N ASP A 22 6.59 -1.81 0.00
CA ASP A 22 6.65 -0.38 0.21
C ASP A 22 7.69 0.24 -0.73
N LEU A 23 7.22 1.00 -1.70
CA LEU A 23 8.08 1.94 -2.41
C LEU A 23 8.07 3.22 -1.59
N GLY A 24 8.98 3.33 -0.61
CA GLY A 24 9.19 4.54 0.18
C GLY A 24 9.72 5.69 -0.68
N LEU A 25 8.83 6.33 -1.43
CA LEU A 25 9.19 7.34 -2.44
C LEU A 25 9.43 8.73 -1.83
N ALA A 26 8.80 9.01 -0.69
CA ALA A 26 8.89 10.30 -0.01
C ALA A 26 8.58 10.17 1.49
N CYS A 27 8.09 11.25 2.10
CA CYS A 27 7.74 11.31 3.52
C CYS A 27 6.83 10.16 3.96
N CYS A 28 5.77 9.84 3.22
CA CYS A 28 4.80 8.80 3.61
C CYS A 28 5.44 7.41 3.85
N GLY A 29 6.62 7.13 3.27
CA GLY A 29 7.36 5.91 3.56
C GLY A 29 7.82 5.81 5.02
N VAL A 30 8.17 6.93 5.68
CA VAL A 30 8.54 6.87 7.11
C VAL A 30 7.33 6.62 7.99
N GLU A 31 6.15 7.15 7.66
CA GLU A 31 4.92 6.83 8.38
C GLU A 31 4.44 5.40 8.12
N VAL A 32 4.61 4.87 6.89
CA VAL A 32 4.34 3.46 6.59
C VAL A 32 5.27 2.56 7.39
N MET A 33 6.57 2.85 7.39
CA MET A 33 7.53 2.12 8.20
C MET A 33 7.18 2.23 9.68
N ALA A 34 6.85 3.41 10.22
CA ALA A 34 6.46 3.58 11.62
C ALA A 34 5.16 2.86 11.98
N ALA A 35 4.19 2.81 11.08
CA ALA A 35 2.93 2.10 11.27
C ALA A 35 3.10 0.58 11.25
N LEU A 36 4.02 0.07 10.42
CA LEU A 36 4.32 -1.35 10.32
C LEU A 36 5.37 -1.80 11.35
N HIS A 37 6.19 -0.89 11.87
CA HIS A 37 7.25 -1.19 12.82
C HIS A 37 6.67 -1.69 14.14
N GLY A 38 7.07 -2.88 14.56
CA GLY A 38 6.65 -3.48 15.82
C GLY A 38 5.20 -3.97 15.86
N ARG A 39 4.42 -3.78 14.78
CA ARG A 39 3.03 -4.29 14.68
C ARG A 39 2.94 -5.71 14.14
N GLY A 40 3.74 -6.58 14.74
CA GLY A 40 3.39 -7.99 14.78
C GLY A 40 2.23 -8.13 15.77
N GLU A 41 1.03 -8.39 15.25
CA GLU A 41 -0.18 -8.78 15.97
C GLU A 41 -0.93 -7.64 16.72
N ASP A 42 -2.09 -7.26 16.19
CA ASP A 42 -3.15 -6.62 16.97
C ASP A 42 -4.49 -7.32 16.61
N THR A 43 -4.88 -8.21 17.53
CA THR A 43 -6.21 -8.81 17.78
C THR A 43 -6.95 -9.49 16.60
N PRO A 44 -7.25 -10.81 16.70
CA PRO A 44 -7.91 -11.55 15.62
C PRO A 44 -9.40 -11.21 15.49
N GLU A 45 -9.84 -10.80 14.29
CA GLU A 45 -11.25 -10.78 13.93
C GLU A 45 -11.59 -12.08 13.16
N PRO A 46 -12.69 -12.77 13.46
CA PRO A 46 -13.07 -13.99 12.76
C PRO A 46 -13.55 -13.66 11.34
N VAL A 47 -12.97 -14.34 10.34
CA VAL A 47 -13.24 -14.14 8.91
C VAL A 47 -13.65 -15.45 8.22
N SER A 48 -14.48 -15.32 7.18
CA SER A 48 -15.10 -16.38 6.38
C SER A 48 -14.10 -17.35 5.74
N ALA A 49 -14.53 -18.59 5.50
CA ALA A 49 -13.72 -19.69 4.99
C ALA A 49 -13.30 -19.55 3.51
N ASP A 50 -13.83 -18.56 2.79
CA ASP A 50 -13.66 -18.38 1.35
C ASP A 50 -12.53 -17.38 0.96
N ALA A 51 -11.86 -16.77 1.94
CA ALA A 51 -10.80 -15.80 1.67
C ALA A 51 -9.50 -16.47 1.14
N PRO A 52 -8.77 -15.84 0.18
CA PRO A 52 -7.52 -16.38 -0.35
C PRO A 52 -6.44 -16.53 0.74
N GLU A 53 -5.63 -17.58 0.67
CA GLU A 53 -4.59 -17.93 1.65
C GLU A 53 -3.32 -17.08 1.55
N VAL A 54 -3.14 -16.24 0.53
CA VAL A 54 -2.06 -15.25 0.45
C VAL A 54 -2.57 -14.04 -0.34
N ALA A 55 -2.30 -12.82 0.12
CA ALA A 55 -2.69 -11.59 -0.58
C ALA A 55 -1.50 -10.63 -0.64
N HIS A 56 -1.03 -10.31 -1.85
CA HIS A 56 0.12 -9.41 -2.00
C HIS A 56 -0.35 -7.97 -2.13
N VAL A 57 0.21 -7.04 -1.35
CA VAL A 57 -0.24 -5.65 -1.31
C VAL A 57 0.92 -4.72 -1.70
N LEU A 58 0.77 -4.04 -2.82
CA LEU A 58 1.67 -2.99 -3.25
C LEU A 58 1.30 -1.71 -2.50
N VAL A 59 2.22 -1.17 -1.71
CA VAL A 59 2.01 0.09 -0.99
C VAL A 59 2.78 1.19 -1.70
N VAL A 60 2.04 2.13 -2.28
CA VAL A 60 2.61 3.29 -2.98
C VAL A 60 2.61 4.47 -2.01
N SER A 61 3.71 4.65 -1.29
CA SER A 61 3.84 5.63 -0.22
C SER A 61 4.62 6.87 -0.66
N GLY A 62 3.88 7.91 -1.03
CA GLY A 62 4.44 9.22 -1.38
C GLY A 62 4.40 9.56 -2.86
N THR A 63 5.28 10.48 -3.28
CA THR A 63 5.19 11.09 -4.61
C THR A 63 5.70 10.16 -5.70
N VAL A 64 4.88 9.93 -6.72
CA VAL A 64 5.28 9.17 -7.91
C VAL A 64 5.75 10.16 -8.96
N THR A 65 7.02 10.07 -9.34
CA THR A 65 7.57 10.85 -10.45
C THR A 65 7.44 10.08 -11.75
N ASP A 66 7.35 10.78 -12.88
CA ASP A 66 7.18 10.15 -14.19
C ASP A 66 8.35 9.22 -14.54
N VAL A 67 9.55 9.50 -14.00
CA VAL A 67 10.75 8.66 -14.14
C VAL A 67 10.63 7.36 -13.33
N MET A 68 9.97 7.42 -12.17
CA MET A 68 9.81 6.27 -11.29
C MET A 68 8.60 5.41 -11.66
N LEU A 69 7.62 5.99 -12.34
CA LEU A 69 6.38 5.34 -12.73
C LEU A 69 6.57 3.96 -13.41
N PRO A 70 7.48 3.79 -14.39
CA PRO A 70 7.71 2.46 -14.98
C PRO A 70 8.20 1.43 -13.98
N ALA A 71 8.99 1.84 -12.97
CA ALA A 71 9.48 0.93 -11.94
C ALA A 71 8.36 0.52 -10.96
N VAL A 72 7.42 1.42 -10.67
CA VAL A 72 6.22 1.11 -9.87
C VAL A 72 5.35 0.08 -10.60
N VAL A 73 5.08 0.30 -11.90
CA VAL A 73 4.29 -0.62 -12.73
C VAL A 73 4.97 -1.98 -12.85
N ALA A 74 6.27 -2.01 -13.13
CA ALA A 74 7.03 -3.27 -13.20
C ALA A 74 7.00 -4.04 -11.87
N SER A 75 7.00 -3.33 -10.73
CA SER A 75 6.88 -3.95 -9.40
C SER A 75 5.50 -4.58 -9.21
N TYR A 76 4.42 -3.90 -9.65
CA TYR A 76 3.07 -4.45 -9.63
C TYR A 76 2.92 -5.67 -10.55
N GLU A 77 3.52 -5.63 -11.74
CA GLU A 77 3.48 -6.73 -12.71
C GLU A 77 4.23 -7.96 -12.23
N ALA A 78 5.37 -7.77 -11.55
CA ALA A 78 6.18 -8.84 -10.98
C ALA A 78 5.51 -9.54 -9.78
N MET A 79 4.46 -8.96 -9.19
CA MET A 79 3.74 -9.55 -8.06
C MET A 79 2.80 -10.69 -8.52
N PRO A 80 2.78 -11.82 -7.80
CA PRO A 80 1.85 -12.92 -8.07
C PRO A 80 0.40 -12.55 -7.68
N SER A 81 -0.56 -13.23 -8.30
CA SER A 81 -1.99 -13.09 -7.99
C SER A 81 -2.37 -13.95 -6.78
N PRO A 82 -3.25 -13.50 -5.87
CA PRO A 82 -4.01 -12.23 -5.88
C PRO A 82 -3.19 -11.05 -5.35
N LYS A 83 -3.28 -9.91 -6.06
CA LYS A 83 -2.54 -8.69 -5.75
C LYS A 83 -3.46 -7.48 -5.64
N TYR A 84 -3.11 -6.57 -4.74
CA TYR A 84 -3.87 -5.37 -4.41
C TYR A 84 -2.95 -4.16 -4.32
N VAL A 85 -3.49 -2.96 -4.54
CA VAL A 85 -2.76 -1.69 -4.49
C VAL A 85 -3.35 -0.79 -3.42
N LEU A 86 -2.52 -0.40 -2.47
CA LEU A 86 -2.80 0.59 -1.44
C LEU A 86 -2.05 1.88 -1.76
N SER A 87 -2.79 2.94 -2.07
CA SER A 87 -2.22 4.27 -2.33
C SER A 87 -2.18 5.07 -1.03
N VAL A 88 -0.98 5.45 -0.58
CA VAL A 88 -0.78 6.11 0.72
C VAL A 88 -0.30 7.54 0.56
N GLY A 89 -1.17 8.47 0.95
CA GLY A 89 -0.88 9.90 0.99
C GLY A 89 -1.42 10.69 -0.20
N ALA A 90 -1.50 12.00 -0.03
CA ALA A 90 -2.06 12.91 -1.03
C ALA A 90 -1.26 12.88 -2.34
N CYS A 91 0.06 12.69 -2.26
CA CYS A 91 0.95 12.66 -3.42
C CYS A 91 0.67 11.48 -4.35
N SER A 92 0.48 10.27 -3.83
CA SER A 92 0.16 9.08 -4.64
C SER A 92 -1.30 9.08 -5.09
N ASN A 93 -2.22 9.62 -4.29
CA ASN A 93 -3.64 9.69 -4.64
C ASN A 93 -3.93 10.71 -5.76
N THR A 94 -3.33 11.90 -5.69
CA THR A 94 -3.73 13.06 -6.53
C THR A 94 -2.56 13.97 -6.97
N GLY A 95 -1.30 13.57 -6.74
CA GLY A 95 -0.13 14.45 -6.88
C GLY A 95 0.10 15.36 -5.67
N GLY A 96 -0.91 15.56 -4.82
CA GLY A 96 -0.79 16.24 -3.53
C GLY A 96 -0.30 17.69 -3.67
N PRO A 97 0.61 18.18 -2.81
CA PRO A 97 1.15 19.53 -2.94
C PRO A 97 1.93 19.76 -4.25
N TYR A 98 2.32 18.69 -4.95
CA TYR A 98 3.07 18.74 -6.20
C TYR A 98 2.20 18.52 -7.44
N TRP A 99 0.86 18.68 -7.32
CA TRP A 99 -0.08 18.44 -8.42
C TRP A 99 0.19 19.28 -9.69
N ASP A 100 0.83 20.44 -9.54
CA ASP A 100 1.22 21.35 -10.63
C ASP A 100 2.70 21.20 -11.05
N SER A 101 3.40 20.20 -10.51
CA SER A 101 4.78 19.93 -10.89
C SER A 101 4.86 19.22 -12.24
N TYR A 102 5.88 19.54 -13.03
CA TYR A 102 6.08 18.99 -14.38
C TYR A 102 6.51 17.52 -14.42
N CYS A 103 6.99 16.98 -13.29
CA CYS A 103 7.60 15.66 -13.20
C CYS A 103 6.84 14.69 -12.29
N VAL A 104 5.67 15.09 -11.79
CA VAL A 104 4.88 14.30 -10.83
C VAL A 104 3.62 13.79 -11.50
N THR A 105 3.40 12.48 -11.37
CA THR A 105 2.18 11.83 -11.80
C THR A 105 1.05 12.20 -10.83
N LYS A 106 -0.06 12.73 -11.36
CA LYS A 106 -1.16 13.34 -10.57
C LYS A 106 -2.11 12.30 -9.94
N GLY A 107 -1.64 11.09 -9.70
CA GLY A 107 -2.42 9.99 -9.18
C GLY A 107 -1.97 8.66 -9.76
N ILE A 108 -1.69 7.69 -8.91
CA ILE A 108 -1.30 6.34 -9.32
C ILE A 108 -2.47 5.56 -9.96
N ASP A 109 -3.71 5.97 -9.65
CA ASP A 109 -4.96 5.44 -10.22
C ASP A 109 -5.02 5.54 -11.75
N GLN A 110 -4.24 6.44 -12.35
CA GLN A 110 -4.17 6.56 -13.81
C GLN A 110 -3.42 5.39 -14.47
N MET A 111 -2.60 4.66 -13.71
CA MET A 111 -1.73 3.59 -14.25
C MET A 111 -1.96 2.23 -13.60
N LEU A 112 -2.34 2.19 -12.32
CA LEU A 112 -2.58 0.97 -11.56
C LEU A 112 -3.98 0.99 -10.97
N PRO A 113 -4.66 -0.17 -10.86
CA PRO A 113 -5.95 -0.25 -10.20
C PRO A 113 -5.75 -0.05 -8.69
N VAL A 114 -6.17 1.09 -8.16
CA VAL A 114 -6.09 1.38 -6.72
C VAL A 114 -7.30 0.80 -6.00
N ASP A 115 -7.05 -0.12 -5.06
CA ASP A 115 -8.11 -0.74 -4.26
C ASP A 115 -8.52 0.14 -3.08
N VAL A 116 -7.52 0.70 -2.39
CA VAL A 116 -7.73 1.55 -1.22
C VAL A 116 -6.78 2.74 -1.28
N ALA A 117 -7.33 3.94 -1.06
CA ALA A 117 -6.58 5.17 -0.95
C ALA A 117 -6.64 5.73 0.48
N VAL A 118 -5.48 5.91 1.11
CA VAL A 118 -5.35 6.49 2.45
C VAL A 118 -5.06 7.99 2.33
N PRO A 119 -5.95 8.88 2.81
CA PRO A 119 -5.72 10.31 2.77
C PRO A 119 -4.72 10.77 3.84
N GLY A 120 -3.84 11.71 3.51
CA GLY A 120 -2.93 12.36 4.45
C GLY A 120 -1.67 12.95 3.78
N CYS A 121 -0.94 13.83 4.45
CA CYS A 121 0.31 14.42 3.93
C CYS A 121 1.26 14.89 5.06
N PRO A 122 1.90 13.97 5.82
CA PRO A 122 1.74 12.52 5.75
C PRO A 122 0.53 12.00 6.56
N PRO A 123 -0.03 10.83 6.22
CA PRO A 123 -1.11 10.23 7.00
C PRO A 123 -0.60 9.78 8.36
N ARG A 124 -1.47 9.86 9.38
CA ARG A 124 -1.14 9.30 10.69
C ARG A 124 -1.05 7.77 10.60
N PRO A 125 -0.21 7.11 11.42
CA PRO A 125 -0.11 5.65 11.46
C PRO A 125 -1.46 4.94 11.62
N GLU A 126 -2.38 5.51 12.40
CA GLU A 126 -3.71 4.94 12.61
C GLU A 126 -4.54 4.91 11.31
N ALA A 127 -4.42 5.95 10.48
CA ALA A 127 -5.12 6.02 9.19
C ALA A 127 -4.62 4.95 8.21
N LEU A 128 -3.35 4.58 8.28
CA LEU A 128 -2.81 3.47 7.49
C LEU A 128 -3.42 2.14 7.93
N LEU A 129 -3.56 1.92 9.24
CA LEU A 129 -4.19 0.70 9.77
C LEU A 129 -5.65 0.60 9.36
N ASP A 130 -6.37 1.71 9.34
CA ASP A 130 -7.75 1.74 8.88
C ASP A 130 -7.86 1.45 7.37
N GLY A 131 -6.90 1.93 6.56
CA GLY A 131 -6.78 1.57 5.15
C GLY A 131 -6.52 0.07 4.96
N LEU A 132 -5.62 -0.49 5.74
CA LEU A 132 -5.33 -1.93 5.76
C LEU A 132 -6.57 -2.75 6.18
N ARG A 133 -7.32 -2.33 7.21
CA ARG A 133 -8.59 -2.95 7.60
C ARG A 133 -9.68 -2.81 6.53
N ALA A 134 -9.70 -1.71 5.78
CA ALA A 134 -10.63 -1.56 4.66
C ALA A 134 -10.30 -2.56 3.53
N LEU A 135 -9.01 -2.72 3.23
CA LEU A 135 -8.54 -3.72 2.28
C LEU A 135 -8.90 -5.13 2.74
N HIS A 136 -8.71 -5.43 4.03
CA HIS A 136 -9.11 -6.71 4.63
C HIS A 136 -10.56 -7.09 4.34
N ARG A 137 -11.48 -6.14 4.59
CA ARG A 137 -12.91 -6.33 4.37
C ARG A 137 -13.22 -6.57 2.90
N MET A 138 -12.53 -5.88 2.00
CA MET A 138 -12.73 -6.04 0.56
C MET A 138 -12.28 -7.41 0.05
N VAL A 139 -11.21 -7.98 0.61
CA VAL A 139 -10.70 -9.32 0.26
C VAL A 139 -11.57 -10.43 0.86
N THR A 140 -12.20 -10.16 1.99
CA THR A 140 -12.98 -11.13 2.77
C THR A 140 -14.46 -11.21 2.39
N SER A 141 -15.03 -10.13 1.86
CA SER A 141 -16.45 -10.02 1.49
C SER A 141 -16.73 -10.65 0.13
#